data_AF-A0A9E6URA0-F1
#
_entry.id   AF-A0A9E6URA0-F1
#
_cell.length_a   1.000
_cell.length_b   1.000
_cell.length_c   1.000
_cell.angle_alpha   90.00
_cell.angle_beta   90.00
_cell.angle_gamma   90.00
#
_symmetry.space_group_name_H-M   'P 1'
#
loop_
_entity.id
_entity.type
_entity.pdbx_description
1 polymer ?
#
loop_
_entity_poly.entity_id
_entity_poly.type
_entity_poly.pdbx_seq_one_letter_code
_entity_poly.pdbx_strand_id
1 'polypeptide(L)'
;MNQATLHQLKVFEAAARHGSFTRAAEELFLTQPTVSMQIKQLTKSVGLPLFEQVGKRLFLTEAGEELFTTCRQIFETIAQFEMTVANIKGLKQGQLRIAVITT
;
A
#
# COMPACT_ATOMS: atom_id res chain seq x y z
N MET A 1 -8.53 -9.65 -12.07
CA MET A 1 -7.44 -8.74 -11.62
C MET A 1 -6.28 -8.59 -12.62
N ASN A 2 -6.48 -8.75 -13.94
CA ASN A 2 -5.37 -8.94 -14.91
C ASN A 2 -4.60 -7.67 -15.34
N GLN A 3 -4.79 -6.53 -14.66
CA GLN A 3 -4.22 -5.22 -15.05
C GLN A 3 -3.74 -4.35 -13.87
N ALA A 4 -3.82 -4.83 -12.63
CA ALA A 4 -3.37 -4.03 -11.48
C ALA A 4 -1.85 -3.90 -11.48
N THR A 5 -1.34 -2.68 -11.30
CA THR A 5 0.10 -2.40 -11.24
C THR A 5 0.60 -2.30 -9.80
N LEU A 6 1.88 -2.61 -9.54
CA LEU A 6 2.50 -2.41 -8.22
C LEU A 6 2.39 -0.96 -7.74
N HIS A 7 2.43 0.01 -8.65
CA HIS A 7 2.21 1.42 -8.32
C HIS A 7 0.78 1.67 -7.80
N GLN A 8 -0.24 1.12 -8.46
CA GLN A 8 -1.62 1.23 -7.98
C GLN A 8 -1.82 0.56 -6.61
N LEU A 9 -1.19 -0.59 -6.37
CA LEU A 9 -1.21 -1.24 -5.06
C LEU A 9 -0.54 -0.39 -3.98
N LYS A 10 0.55 0.32 -4.31
CA LYS A 10 1.21 1.26 -3.40
C LYS A 10 0.34 2.49 -3.10
N VAL A 11 -0.30 3.04 -4.12
CA VAL A 11 -1.24 4.17 -3.95
C VAL A 11 -2.42 3.78 -3.07
N PHE A 12 -2.97 2.58 -3.31
CA PHE A 12 -4.04 2.02 -2.50
C PHE A 12 -3.60 1.78 -1.04
N GLU A 13 -2.45 1.14 -0.82
CA GLU A 13 -1.90 0.89 0.53
C GLU A 13 -1.75 2.18 1.31
N ALA A 14 -1.19 3.23 0.71
CA ALA A 14 -1.02 4.51 1.38
C ALA A 14 -2.37 5.16 1.73
N ALA A 15 -3.33 5.12 0.80
CA ALA A 15 -4.69 5.64 1.04
C ALA A 15 -5.42 4.88 2.15
N ALA A 16 -5.30 3.56 2.17
CA ALA A 16 -5.85 2.67 3.18
C ALA A 16 -5.24 2.95 4.55
N ARG A 17 -3.91 3.00 4.64
CA ARG A 17 -3.19 3.27 5.89
C ARG A 17 -3.49 4.64 6.49
N HIS A 18 -3.70 5.66 5.66
CA HIS A 18 -4.04 7.01 6.14
C HIS A 18 -5.54 7.25 6.35
N GLY A 19 -6.42 6.42 5.75
CA GLY A 19 -7.85 6.72 5.63
C GLY A 19 -8.11 8.04 4.89
N SER A 20 -7.21 8.45 3.98
CA SER A 20 -7.29 9.75 3.31
C SER A 20 -6.52 9.77 1.99
N PHE A 21 -7.20 10.12 0.91
CA PHE A 21 -6.57 10.32 -0.39
C PHE A 21 -5.63 11.52 -0.42
N THR A 22 -5.90 12.58 0.37
CA THR A 22 -5.04 13.76 0.45
C THR A 22 -3.72 13.42 1.11
N ARG A 23 -3.75 12.76 2.27
CA ARG A 23 -2.50 12.36 2.98
C ARG A 23 -1.68 11.34 2.19
N ALA A 24 -2.35 10.42 1.49
CA ALA A 24 -1.66 9.49 0.60
C ALA A 24 -0.98 10.22 -0.58
N ALA A 25 -1.62 11.25 -1.13
CA ALA A 25 -1.04 12.06 -2.19
C ALA A 25 0.21 12.81 -1.69
N GLU A 26 0.13 13.41 -0.50
CA GLU A 26 1.27 14.07 0.15
C GLU A 26 2.43 13.11 0.39
N GLU A 27 2.18 11.92 0.95
CA GLU A 27 3.23 10.93 1.21
C GLU A 27 3.91 10.45 -0.09
N LEU A 28 3.12 10.24 -1.14
CA LEU A 28 3.62 9.70 -2.41
C LEU A 28 4.11 10.78 -3.37
N PHE A 29 4.13 12.05 -2.96
CA PHE A 29 4.46 13.20 -3.80
C PHE A 29 3.62 13.25 -5.09
N LEU A 30 2.34 12.94 -4.95
CA LEU A 30 1.33 12.96 -6.01
C LEU A 30 0.28 14.04 -5.75
N THR A 31 -0.55 14.32 -6.75
CA THR A 31 -1.77 15.12 -6.54
C THR A 31 -2.92 14.22 -6.09
N GLN A 32 -3.83 14.75 -5.29
CA GLN A 32 -5.02 14.01 -4.86
C GLN A 32 -5.86 13.47 -6.05
N PRO A 33 -6.08 14.23 -7.15
CA PRO A 33 -6.75 13.70 -8.34
C PRO A 33 -6.04 12.49 -8.94
N THR A 34 -4.70 12.47 -8.95
CA THR A 34 -3.92 11.31 -9.39
C THR A 34 -4.18 10.09 -8.51
N VAL A 35 -4.14 10.25 -7.19
CA VAL A 35 -4.45 9.16 -6.23
C VAL A 35 -5.86 8.62 -6.46
N SER A 36 -6.86 9.50 -6.53
CA SER A 36 -8.26 9.10 -6.78
C SER A 36 -8.42 8.35 -8.11
N MET A 37 -7.76 8.80 -9.17
CA MET A 37 -7.80 8.14 -10.48
C MET A 37 -7.18 6.73 -10.42
N GLN A 38 -6.01 6.59 -9.80
CA GLN A 38 -5.33 5.31 -9.66
C GLN A 38 -6.17 4.31 -8.85
N ILE A 39 -6.77 4.76 -7.75
CA ILE A 39 -7.68 3.93 -6.94
C ILE A 39 -8.92 3.55 -7.74
N LYS A 40 -9.53 4.47 -8.49
CA LYS A 40 -10.69 4.16 -9.34
C LYS A 40 -10.37 3.10 -10.40
N GLN A 41 -9.20 3.19 -11.03
CA GLN A 41 -8.74 2.19 -11.99
C GLN A 41 -8.52 0.83 -11.32
N LEU A 42 -7.89 0.81 -10.14
CA LEU A 42 -7.70 -0.41 -9.37
C LEU A 42 -9.03 -1.06 -8.97
N THR A 43 -9.97 -0.28 -8.42
CA THR A 43 -11.33 -0.72 -8.08
C THR A 43 -12.01 -1.33 -9.29
N LYS A 44 -11.87 -0.74 -10.49
CA LYS A 44 -12.41 -1.31 -11.73
C LYS A 44 -11.76 -2.65 -12.09
N SER A 45 -10.46 -2.80 -11.90
CA SER A 45 -9.73 -4.05 -12.17
C SER A 45 -10.03 -5.16 -11.15
N VAL A 46 -10.38 -4.79 -9.92
CA VAL A 46 -10.83 -5.71 -8.85
C VAL A 46 -12.30 -6.10 -9.06
N GLY A 47 -13.13 -5.17 -9.53
CA GLY A 47 -14.56 -5.40 -9.79
C GLY A 47 -15.46 -5.21 -8.56
N LEU A 48 -14.90 -4.86 -7.41
CA LEU A 48 -15.61 -4.56 -6.17
C LEU A 48 -15.15 -3.20 -5.62
N PRO A 49 -16.04 -2.43 -4.96
CA PRO A 49 -15.63 -1.20 -4.28
C PRO A 49 -14.59 -1.53 -3.20
N LEU A 50 -13.51 -0.74 -3.16
CA LEU A 50 -12.42 -0.91 -2.19
C LEU A 50 -12.50 0.07 -1.02
N PHE A 51 -13.20 1.18 -1.21
CA PHE A 51 -13.45 2.19 -0.19
C PHE A 51 -14.93 2.53 -0.16
N GLU A 52 -15.40 2.95 1.01
CA GLU A 52 -16.69 3.57 1.22
C GLU A 52 -16.53 4.87 2.01
N GLN A 53 -17.49 5.79 1.82
CA GLN A 53 -17.50 7.06 2.51
C GLN A 53 -18.69 7.11 3.46
N VAL A 54 -18.39 7.18 4.76
CA VAL A 54 -19.41 7.35 5.80
C VAL A 54 -19.26 8.77 6.35
N GLY A 55 -20.17 9.65 5.91
CA GLY A 55 -20.11 11.08 6.19
C GLY A 55 -18.85 11.74 5.59
N LYS A 56 -17.95 12.22 6.45
CA LYS A 56 -16.69 12.86 6.05
C LYS A 56 -15.46 11.95 6.13
N ARG A 57 -15.64 10.68 6.51
CA ARG A 57 -14.55 9.73 6.72
C ARG A 57 -14.55 8.66 5.64
N LEU A 58 -13.35 8.25 5.24
CA LEU A 58 -13.09 7.20 4.27
C LEU A 58 -12.79 5.90 5.04
N PHE A 59 -13.46 4.81 4.67
CA PHE A 59 -13.29 3.49 5.26
C PHE A 59 -13.00 2.47 4.16
N LEU A 60 -12.35 1.37 4.51
CA LEU A 60 -12.21 0.22 3.62
C LEU A 60 -13.50 -0.59 3.64
N THR A 61 -13.88 -1.11 2.49
CA THR A 61 -14.87 -2.19 2.40
C THR A 61 -14.21 -3.51 2.80
N GLU A 62 -14.99 -4.59 2.91
CA GLU A 62 -14.45 -5.95 3.09
C GLU A 62 -13.41 -6.32 2.02
N ALA A 63 -13.71 -6.03 0.75
CA ALA A 63 -12.75 -6.23 -0.35
C ALA A 63 -11.51 -5.32 -0.22
N GLY A 64 -11.68 -4.13 0.33
CA GLY A 64 -10.58 -3.21 0.64
C GLY A 64 -9.65 -3.74 1.74
N GLU A 65 -10.20 -4.30 2.81
CA GLU A 65 -9.44 -4.90 3.91
C GLU A 65 -8.61 -6.11 3.45
N GLU A 66 -9.22 -6.99 2.66
CA GLU A 66 -8.54 -8.14 2.06
C GLU A 66 -7.40 -7.70 1.12
N LEU A 67 -7.67 -6.69 0.28
CA LEU A 67 -6.63 -6.13 -0.59
C LEU A 67 -5.53 -5.44 0.21
N PHE A 68 -5.85 -4.76 1.31
CA PHE A 68 -4.86 -4.10 2.15
C PHE A 68 -3.91 -5.11 2.79
N THR A 69 -4.45 -6.20 3.33
CA THR A 69 -3.66 -7.34 3.83
C THR A 69 -2.78 -7.93 2.75
N THR A 70 -3.33 -8.14 1.55
CA THR A 70 -2.59 -8.66 0.39
C THR A 70 -1.45 -7.72 -0.03
N CYS A 71 -1.70 -6.41 -0.11
CA CYS A 71 -0.67 -5.42 -0.43
C CYS A 71 0.50 -5.46 0.55
N ARG A 72 0.22 -5.56 1.85
CA ARG A 72 1.26 -5.65 2.89
C ARG A 72 2.14 -6.87 2.66
N GLN A 73 1.56 -8.05 2.43
CA GLN A 73 2.30 -9.28 2.17
C GLN A 73 3.17 -9.18 0.91
N ILE A 74 2.64 -8.58 -0.17
CA ILE A 74 3.38 -8.36 -1.41
C ILE A 74 4.61 -7.48 -1.16
N PHE A 75 4.44 -6.33 -0.50
CA PHE A 75 5.54 -5.41 -0.25
C PHE A 75 6.56 -5.97 0.76
N GLU A 76 6.12 -6.73 1.76
CA GLU A 76 7.01 -7.46 2.66
C GLU A 76 7.84 -8.51 1.91
N THR A 77 7.22 -9.26 0.99
CA THR A 77 7.91 -10.25 0.15
C THR A 77 8.95 -9.61 -0.76
N ILE A 78 8.62 -8.47 -1.38
CA ILE A 78 9.55 -7.70 -2.22
C ILE A 78 10.72 -7.19 -1.38
N ALA A 79 10.46 -6.64 -0.20
CA ALA A 79 11.52 -6.17 0.71
C ALA A 79 12.45 -7.31 1.15
N GLN A 80 11.90 -8.49 1.44
CA GLN A 80 12.69 -9.68 1.76
C GLN A 80 13.58 -10.13 0.59
N PHE A 81 13.06 -10.04 -0.64
CA PHE A 81 13.84 -10.32 -1.84
C PHE A 81 14.98 -9.30 -2.03
N GLU A 82 14.72 -8.01 -1.82
CA GLU A 82 15.75 -6.97 -1.89
C GLU A 82 16.89 -7.21 -0.88
N MET A 83 16.56 -7.60 0.35
CA MET A 83 17.56 -7.98 1.36
C MET A 83 18.38 -9.21 0.93
N THR A 84 17.72 -10.21 0.34
CA THR A 84 18.40 -11.41 -0.17
C THR A 84 19.39 -11.05 -1.29
N VAL A 85 18.99 -10.17 -2.20
CA VAL A 85 19.86 -9.68 -3.27
C VAL A 85 21.04 -8.85 -2.72
N ALA A 86 20.81 -8.02 -1.71
CA ALA A 86 21.88 -7.27 -1.05
C ALA A 86 22.94 -8.20 -0.44
N ASN A 87 22.50 -9.27 0.22
CA ASN A 87 23.39 -10.31 0.76
C ASN A 87 24.21 -11.01 -0.33
N ILE A 88 23.58 -11.38 -1.45
CA ILE A 88 24.27 -12.01 -2.60
C ILE A 88 25.34 -11.09 -3.18
N LYS A 89 25.05 -9.78 -3.26
CA LYS A 89 26.00 -8.77 -3.76
C LYS A 89 27.17 -8.49 -2.80
N GLY A 90 27.22 -9.13 -1.64
CA GLY A 90 28.25 -8.89 -0.61
C GLY A 90 28.12 -7.53 0.08
N LEU A 91 27.03 -6.80 -0.18
CA LEU A 91 26.69 -5.56 0.49
C LEU A 91 25.99 -5.93 1.79
N LYS A 92 26.72 -5.95 2.92
CA LYS A 92 26.09 -6.02 4.25
C LYS A 92 25.32 -4.71 4.50
N GLN A 93 24.14 -4.59 3.91
CA GLN A 93 23.18 -3.53 4.20
C GLN A 93 21.80 -4.16 4.42
N GLY A 94 21.21 -3.86 5.57
CA GLY A 94 19.86 -4.24 5.95
C GLY A 94 19.36 -3.28 7.04
N GLN A 95 18.06 -3.02 7.10
CA GLN A 95 17.48 -2.20 8.16
C GLN A 95 17.25 -3.05 9.40
N LEU A 96 18.02 -2.80 10.46
CA LEU A 96 17.84 -3.42 11.76
C LEU A 96 16.82 -2.62 12.57
N ARG A 97 15.59 -3.13 12.67
CA ARG A 97 14.55 -2.55 13.53
C ARG A 97 14.61 -3.22 14.90
N ILE A 98 15.16 -2.52 15.89
CA ILE A 98 15.22 -2.97 17.29
C ILE A 98 14.03 -2.36 18.04
N ALA A 99 13.30 -3.18 18.78
CA ALA A 99 12.34 -2.74 19.78
C ALA A 99 12.73 -3.35 21.14
N VAL A 100 12.66 -2.54 22.19
CA VAL A 100 12.90 -2.97 23.58
C VAL A 100 11.60 -2.80 24.34
N ILE A 101 11.25 -3.81 25.14
CA ILE A 101 10.23 -3.71 26.17
C ILE A 101 10.96 -3.69 27.52
N THR A 102 10.82 -2.61 28.28
CA THR A 102 11.30 -2.56 29.66
C THR A 102 10.23 -3.16 30.56
N THR A 103 10.63 -4.14 31.37
CA THR A 103 9.80 -4.74 32.44
C THR A 103 10.02 -3.98 33.74
#